data_AF-A0AAV0P1M9-F1
#
_entry.id   AF-A0AAV0P1M9-F1
#
_cell.length_a   1.000
_cell.length_b   1.000
_cell.length_c   1.000
_cell.angle_alpha   90.00
_cell.angle_beta   90.00
_cell.angle_gamma   90.00
#
_symmetry.space_group_name_H-M   'P 1'
#
loop_
_entity.id
_entity.type
_entity.pdbx_description
1 polymer ?
#
loop_
_entity_poly.entity_id
_entity_poly.type
_entity_poly.pdbx_seq_one_letter_code
_entity_poly.pdbx_strand_id
1 'polypeptide(L)'
;MEHAFILADKYKLVLTSVIMFCREYESSHRTVGFDVWFYHHVSELCKGKDAQLTKELISLARGPLCGVERFHGYVINGFRFHTRDHESQKAKQNSGILLRGLLGSKAMDYYGVISEIMELQYLGGNRVVMFKCDWWDVDNIGKGVKMDRYGFVSVNTTRKLLTDEPFALASQVEQVFYVEDGSNPNWLVVLKGQSQSSFDSLTKDPNDVQSGDQEEAFQQDTPDPIYPNPYPVQDDELIGWEEDSNEDGNEMHVDSDDDSHDSEISAYGDDSDQDE
;
A
#
# COMPACT_ATOMS: atom_id res chain seq x y z
N MET A 1 9.59 18.19 0.36
CA MET A 1 10.23 17.16 -0.47
C MET A 1 9.32 15.96 -0.42
N GLU A 2 9.13 15.33 -1.56
CA GLU A 2 7.97 14.54 -2.02
C GLU A 2 7.70 13.27 -1.21
N HIS A 3 7.24 13.42 0.03
CA HIS A 3 6.82 12.29 0.86
C HIS A 3 5.34 12.00 0.67
N ALA A 4 5.03 10.71 0.59
CA ALA A 4 3.71 10.09 0.60
C ALA A 4 3.02 9.88 -0.76
N PHE A 5 3.52 8.90 -1.53
CA PHE A 5 2.63 8.06 -2.34
C PHE A 5 3.05 6.59 -2.29
N ILE A 6 3.04 6.03 -1.09
CA ILE A 6 2.95 4.58 -0.92
C ILE A 6 1.72 4.40 -0.07
N LEU A 7 0.59 4.02 -0.68
CA LEU A 7 -0.41 3.09 -0.12
C LEU A 7 -1.59 2.90 -1.06
N ALA A 8 -2.11 1.67 -1.03
CA ALA A 8 -3.34 1.14 -1.63
C ALA A 8 -3.28 0.72 -3.11
N ASP A 9 -3.19 -0.60 -3.33
CA ASP A 9 -4.00 -1.24 -4.36
C ASP A 9 -4.89 -2.34 -3.76
N LYS A 10 -6.14 -1.94 -3.54
CA LYS A 10 -7.38 -2.72 -3.71
C LYS A 10 -8.64 -1.87 -3.49
N TYR A 11 -8.50 -0.65 -2.96
CA TYR A 11 -9.61 0.28 -2.81
C TYR A 11 -9.20 1.67 -3.29
N LYS A 12 -9.76 2.08 -4.42
CA LYS A 12 -9.77 3.47 -4.91
C LYS A 12 -10.25 4.46 -3.82
N LEU A 13 -11.05 3.95 -2.85
CA LEU A 13 -11.50 4.66 -1.66
C LEU A 13 -10.37 4.90 -0.64
N VAL A 14 -9.56 3.88 -0.32
CA VAL A 14 -8.42 4.04 0.62
C VAL A 14 -7.36 4.97 0.04
N LEU A 15 -7.11 4.93 -1.28
CA LEU A 15 -6.23 5.88 -1.95
C LEU A 15 -6.72 7.32 -1.76
N THR A 16 -8.02 7.57 -1.95
CA THR A 16 -8.61 8.91 -1.80
C THR A 16 -8.54 9.39 -0.35
N SER A 17 -8.88 8.52 0.61
CA SER A 17 -8.81 8.86 2.04
C SER A 17 -7.37 9.16 2.48
N VAL A 18 -6.40 8.33 2.10
CA VAL A 18 -4.99 8.55 2.44
C VAL A 18 -4.45 9.82 1.79
N ILE A 19 -4.78 10.10 0.52
CA ILE A 19 -4.44 11.37 -0.15
C ILE A 19 -4.95 12.58 0.64
N MET A 20 -6.18 12.50 1.18
CA MET A 20 -6.74 13.58 2.00
C MET A 20 -5.89 13.82 3.26
N PHE A 21 -5.50 12.76 3.97
CA PHE A 21 -4.63 12.88 5.14
C PHE A 21 -3.23 13.39 4.80
N CYS A 22 -2.65 13.00 3.66
CA CYS A 22 -1.38 13.55 3.19
C CYS A 22 -1.46 15.07 2.98
N ARG A 23 -2.52 15.55 2.31
CA ARG A 23 -2.74 16.99 2.09
C ARG A 23 -2.97 17.75 3.40
N GLU A 24 -3.71 17.16 4.33
CA GLU A 24 -3.92 17.74 5.65
C GLU A 24 -2.59 17.85 6.42
N TYR A 25 -1.80 16.79 6.41
CA TYR A 25 -0.49 16.76 7.03
C TYR A 25 0.42 17.85 6.46
N GLU A 26 0.53 17.95 5.14
CA GLU A 26 1.31 18.99 4.44
C GLU A 26 0.88 20.40 4.83
N SER A 27 -0.43 20.62 4.99
CA SER A 27 -0.99 21.93 5.36
C SER A 27 -0.69 22.29 6.83
N SER A 28 -0.47 21.30 7.68
CA SER A 28 -0.43 21.46 9.14
C SER A 28 0.95 21.83 9.74
N HIS A 29 2.00 22.04 8.92
CA HIS A 29 3.34 22.51 9.35
C HIS A 29 3.90 21.76 10.58
N ARG A 30 3.72 20.43 10.63
CA ARG A 30 4.08 19.62 11.81
C ARG A 30 5.56 19.25 11.82
N THR A 31 6.08 19.04 13.04
CA THR A 31 7.49 18.69 13.30
C THR A 31 7.74 17.20 13.54
N VAL A 32 6.67 16.40 13.66
CA VAL A 32 6.73 14.93 13.83
C VAL A 32 6.55 14.25 12.48
N GLY A 33 7.09 13.04 12.31
CA GLY A 33 6.92 12.24 11.09
C GLY A 33 5.46 11.95 10.74
N PHE A 34 5.19 11.73 9.45
CA PHE A 34 3.84 11.46 8.94
C PHE A 34 3.23 10.21 9.59
N ASP A 35 4.00 9.16 9.77
CA ASP A 35 3.61 7.91 10.44
C ASP A 35 3.09 8.16 11.86
N VAL A 36 3.86 8.88 12.68
CA VAL A 36 3.49 9.23 14.06
C VAL A 36 2.26 10.12 14.07
N TRP A 37 2.24 11.14 13.21
CA TRP A 37 1.10 12.02 13.07
C TRP A 37 -0.17 11.26 12.70
N PHE A 38 -0.08 10.42 11.67
CA PHE A 38 -1.20 9.69 11.09
C PHE A 38 -1.79 8.71 12.10
N TYR A 39 -0.94 7.99 12.85
CA TYR A 39 -1.37 7.15 13.97
C TYR A 39 -2.21 7.94 14.99
N HIS A 40 -1.69 9.06 15.48
CA HIS A 40 -2.40 9.86 16.48
C HIS A 40 -3.66 10.49 15.93
N HIS A 41 -3.62 11.00 14.69
CA HIS A 41 -4.77 11.64 14.07
C HIS A 41 -5.92 10.66 13.86
N VAL A 42 -5.65 9.47 13.31
CA VAL A 42 -6.65 8.41 13.16
C VAL A 42 -7.15 7.94 14.53
N SER A 43 -6.28 7.82 15.54
CA SER A 43 -6.68 7.44 16.90
C SER A 43 -7.68 8.43 17.52
N GLU A 44 -7.48 9.74 17.32
CA GLU A 44 -8.44 10.76 17.80
C GLU A 44 -9.77 10.70 17.04
N LEU A 45 -9.75 10.50 15.72
CA LEU A 45 -10.97 10.33 14.93
C LEU A 45 -11.77 9.10 15.37
N CYS A 46 -11.09 8.02 15.79
CA CYS A 46 -11.78 6.81 16.24
C CYS A 46 -12.52 7.04 17.56
N LYS A 47 -11.96 7.85 18.49
CA LYS A 47 -12.65 8.25 19.73
C LYS A 47 -13.91 9.08 19.44
N GLY A 48 -13.87 9.88 18.37
CA GLY A 48 -15.00 10.69 17.91
C GLY A 48 -16.11 9.91 17.19
N LYS A 49 -15.94 8.58 16.98
CA LYS A 49 -16.83 7.74 16.17
C LYS A 49 -17.10 8.32 14.77
N ASP A 50 -16.06 8.85 14.11
CA ASP A 50 -16.20 9.38 12.76
C ASP A 50 -16.57 8.28 11.77
N ALA A 51 -17.71 8.45 11.08
CA ALA A 51 -18.26 7.49 10.13
C ALA A 51 -17.37 7.25 8.88
N GLN A 52 -16.36 8.10 8.65
CA GLN A 52 -15.43 7.96 7.52
C GLN A 52 -14.27 6.99 7.80
N LEU A 53 -14.10 6.54 9.04
CA LEU A 53 -13.04 5.61 9.40
C LEU A 53 -13.38 4.18 9.00
N THR A 54 -12.49 3.58 8.20
CA THR A 54 -12.58 2.19 7.78
C THR A 54 -11.58 1.33 8.55
N LYS A 55 -11.85 0.02 8.66
CA LYS A 55 -10.92 -0.92 9.32
C LYS A 55 -9.55 -0.93 8.64
N GLU A 56 -9.52 -0.74 7.33
CA GLU A 56 -8.31 -0.63 6.52
C GLU A 56 -7.50 0.62 6.89
N LEU A 57 -8.16 1.77 7.08
CA LEU A 57 -7.50 3.01 7.47
C LEU A 57 -6.93 2.94 8.89
N ILE A 58 -7.67 2.32 9.82
CA ILE A 58 -7.20 2.08 11.19
C ILE A 58 -6.01 1.13 11.18
N SER A 59 -6.12 0.02 10.45
CA SER A 59 -5.01 -0.92 10.27
C SER A 59 -3.79 -0.23 9.69
N LEU A 60 -3.99 0.71 8.78
CA LEU A 60 -2.91 1.40 8.14
C LEU A 60 -2.21 2.38 9.08
N ALA A 61 -2.98 3.10 9.89
CA ALA A 61 -2.46 4.03 10.89
C ALA A 61 -1.63 3.33 11.96
N ARG A 62 -1.98 2.09 12.31
CA ARG A 62 -1.19 1.24 13.22
C ARG A 62 0.12 0.71 12.61
N GLY A 63 0.26 0.79 11.30
CA GLY A 63 1.41 0.24 10.59
C GLY A 63 1.32 -1.28 10.37
N PRO A 64 2.35 -1.84 9.72
CA PRO A 64 2.41 -3.27 9.44
C PRO A 64 2.63 -4.07 10.73
N LEU A 65 2.13 -5.31 10.73
CA LEU A 65 2.45 -6.31 11.74
C LEU A 65 3.95 -6.60 11.75
N CYS A 66 4.45 -7.14 12.87
CA CYS A 66 5.85 -7.51 12.99
C CYS A 66 6.23 -8.59 11.96
N GLY A 67 7.26 -8.29 11.17
CA GLY A 67 7.83 -9.21 10.20
C GLY A 67 7.73 -8.70 8.77
N VAL A 68 8.70 -9.08 7.96
CA VAL A 68 8.71 -8.80 6.52
C VAL A 68 9.02 -10.11 5.81
N GLU A 69 8.14 -10.54 4.93
CA GLU A 69 8.42 -11.65 4.03
C GLU A 69 9.21 -11.13 2.82
N ARG A 70 10.28 -11.85 2.45
CA ARG A 70 11.11 -11.52 1.29
C ARG A 70 10.95 -12.58 0.21
N PHE A 71 10.94 -12.13 -1.04
CA PHE A 71 10.76 -13.00 -2.19
C PHE A 71 11.86 -12.77 -3.22
N HIS A 72 12.20 -13.83 -3.97
CA HIS A 72 13.10 -13.76 -5.12
C HIS A 72 12.34 -13.55 -6.44
N GLY A 73 11.05 -13.92 -6.46
CA GLY A 73 10.14 -13.69 -7.55
C GLY A 73 8.71 -13.45 -7.08
N TYR A 74 7.97 -12.61 -7.81
CA TYR A 74 6.60 -12.24 -7.46
C TYR A 74 5.77 -12.03 -8.72
N VAL A 75 4.53 -12.53 -8.72
CA VAL A 75 3.61 -12.40 -9.86
C VAL A 75 2.52 -11.41 -9.50
N ILE A 76 2.38 -10.33 -10.28
CA ILE A 76 1.33 -9.33 -10.10
C ILE A 76 0.95 -8.73 -11.47
N ASN A 77 -0.34 -8.41 -11.67
CA ASN A 77 -0.86 -7.81 -12.91
C ASN A 77 -0.52 -8.59 -14.20
N GLY A 78 -0.37 -9.92 -14.09
CA GLY A 78 0.01 -10.78 -15.22
C GLY A 78 1.48 -10.69 -15.63
N PHE A 79 2.32 -10.09 -14.79
CA PHE A 79 3.77 -10.03 -14.96
C PHE A 79 4.46 -10.82 -13.85
N ARG A 80 5.55 -11.51 -14.20
CA ARG A 80 6.44 -12.17 -13.24
C ARG A 80 7.68 -11.31 -13.07
N PHE A 81 7.86 -10.78 -11.88
CA PHE A 81 9.02 -9.98 -11.48
C PHE A 81 10.03 -10.84 -10.74
N HIS A 82 11.32 -10.58 -10.92
CA HIS A 82 12.40 -11.21 -10.15
C HIS A 82 13.31 -10.15 -9.54
N THR A 83 13.99 -10.47 -8.44
CA THR A 83 15.16 -9.69 -8.03
C THR A 83 16.27 -9.85 -9.06
N ARG A 84 17.11 -8.83 -9.22
CA ARG A 84 18.29 -8.88 -10.11
C ARG A 84 19.17 -10.10 -9.83
N ASP A 85 19.38 -10.39 -8.56
CA ASP A 85 20.27 -11.49 -8.16
C ASP A 85 19.67 -12.85 -8.56
N HIS A 86 18.34 -13.02 -8.40
CA HIS A 86 17.65 -14.22 -8.87
C HIS A 86 17.63 -14.32 -10.40
N GLU A 87 17.43 -13.19 -11.09
CA GLU A 87 17.47 -13.11 -12.55
C GLU A 87 18.83 -13.53 -13.13
N SER A 88 19.94 -13.23 -12.45
CA SER A 88 21.29 -13.52 -12.95
C SER A 88 21.54 -15.01 -13.28
N GLN A 89 20.73 -15.90 -12.72
CA GLN A 89 20.79 -17.34 -12.93
C GLN A 89 19.75 -17.85 -13.94
N LYS A 90 19.02 -16.96 -14.61
CA LYS A 90 17.89 -17.28 -15.50
C LYS A 90 18.15 -16.75 -16.91
N ALA A 91 17.48 -17.37 -17.89
CA ALA A 91 17.54 -16.94 -19.29
C ALA A 91 16.67 -15.71 -19.60
N LYS A 92 15.65 -15.44 -18.77
CA LYS A 92 14.68 -14.36 -18.97
C LYS A 92 14.95 -13.21 -17.99
N GLN A 93 14.98 -11.99 -18.50
CA GLN A 93 15.08 -10.77 -17.71
C GLN A 93 13.70 -10.40 -17.18
N ASN A 94 13.53 -10.29 -15.86
CA ASN A 94 12.26 -9.98 -15.19
C ASN A 94 12.41 -8.96 -14.05
N SER A 95 13.58 -8.37 -13.86
CA SER A 95 13.89 -7.43 -12.78
C SER A 95 13.69 -5.97 -13.16
N GLY A 96 13.51 -5.67 -14.45
CA GLY A 96 13.30 -4.30 -14.91
C GLY A 96 11.89 -3.80 -14.64
N ILE A 97 11.81 -2.59 -14.08
CA ILE A 97 10.54 -1.92 -13.81
C ILE A 97 10.50 -0.49 -14.34
N LEU A 98 9.28 -0.04 -14.62
CA LEU A 98 8.90 1.34 -14.89
C LEU A 98 7.85 1.77 -13.85
N LEU A 99 8.10 2.89 -13.19
CA LEU A 99 7.12 3.57 -12.35
C LEU A 99 6.77 4.92 -12.98
N ARG A 100 5.47 5.19 -13.15
CA ARG A 100 5.00 6.49 -13.63
C ARG A 100 4.77 7.41 -12.44
N GLY A 101 5.52 8.50 -12.38
CA GLY A 101 5.42 9.51 -11.32
C GLY A 101 5.04 10.89 -11.86
N LEU A 102 4.86 11.82 -10.92
CA LEU A 102 4.63 13.24 -11.20
C LEU A 102 5.70 14.04 -10.47
N LEU A 103 6.53 14.77 -11.22
CA LEU A 103 7.45 15.77 -10.67
C LEU A 103 6.79 17.14 -10.86
N GLY A 104 6.18 17.65 -9.80
CA GLY A 104 5.28 18.82 -9.87
C GLY A 104 4.06 18.53 -10.76
N SER A 105 3.91 19.25 -11.87
CA SER A 105 2.82 19.04 -12.84
C SER A 105 3.22 18.16 -14.04
N LYS A 106 4.46 17.65 -14.07
CA LYS A 106 4.99 16.92 -15.21
C LYS A 106 5.02 15.42 -14.94
N ALA A 107 4.40 14.64 -15.82
CA ALA A 107 4.56 13.19 -15.84
C ALA A 107 6.01 12.81 -16.16
N MET A 108 6.58 11.96 -15.32
CA MET A 108 7.94 11.43 -15.46
C MET A 108 7.93 9.92 -15.28
N ASP A 109 8.69 9.24 -16.13
CA ASP A 109 8.87 7.79 -16.09
C ASP A 109 10.18 7.49 -15.34
N TYR A 110 10.09 6.73 -14.25
CA TYR A 110 11.23 6.27 -13.46
C TYR A 110 11.57 4.83 -13.85
N TYR A 111 12.82 4.59 -14.18
CA TYR A 111 13.30 3.29 -14.64
C TYR A 111 14.21 2.68 -13.58
N GLY A 112 13.94 1.44 -13.19
CA GLY A 112 14.66 0.78 -12.12
C GLY A 112 14.89 -0.70 -12.38
N VAL A 113 15.70 -1.29 -11.50
CA VAL A 113 15.92 -2.73 -11.41
C VAL A 113 15.61 -3.16 -9.98
N ILE A 114 14.80 -4.20 -9.82
CA ILE A 114 14.40 -4.72 -8.51
C ILE A 114 15.62 -5.36 -7.83
N SER A 115 15.95 -4.88 -6.64
CA SER A 115 16.98 -5.46 -5.77
C SER A 115 16.37 -6.35 -4.68
N GLU A 116 15.22 -5.97 -4.11
CA GLU A 116 14.51 -6.76 -3.10
C GLU A 116 12.99 -6.72 -3.35
N ILE A 117 12.30 -7.82 -3.05
CA ILE A 117 10.83 -7.88 -3.02
C ILE A 117 10.40 -8.17 -1.59
N MET A 118 9.51 -7.34 -1.05
CA MET A 118 9.06 -7.39 0.33
C MET A 118 7.53 -7.37 0.40
N GLU A 119 6.96 -8.25 1.22
CA GLU A 119 5.54 -8.22 1.58
C GLU A 119 5.40 -7.84 3.06
N LEU A 120 4.54 -6.85 3.30
CA LEU A 120 4.16 -6.37 4.62
C LEU A 120 2.73 -6.82 4.92
N GLN A 121 2.54 -7.48 6.06
CA GLN A 121 1.21 -7.85 6.53
C GLN A 121 0.65 -6.76 7.45
N TYR A 122 -0.64 -6.51 7.34
CA TYR A 122 -1.41 -5.56 8.14
C TYR A 122 -2.57 -6.29 8.82
N LEU A 123 -3.21 -5.63 9.80
CA LEU A 123 -4.40 -6.16 10.47
C LEU A 123 -5.53 -6.44 9.47
N GLY A 124 -6.36 -7.42 9.81
CA GLY A 124 -7.43 -7.90 8.92
C GLY A 124 -6.93 -8.73 7.74
N GLY A 125 -5.66 -9.16 7.74
CA GLY A 125 -5.08 -10.01 6.69
C GLY A 125 -4.68 -9.25 5.42
N ASN A 126 -4.70 -7.92 5.46
CA ASN A 126 -4.27 -7.08 4.35
C ASN A 126 -2.76 -7.23 4.11
N ARG A 127 -2.34 -7.21 2.85
CA ARG A 127 -0.93 -7.36 2.45
C ARG A 127 -0.55 -6.26 1.48
N VAL A 128 0.65 -5.70 1.65
CA VAL A 128 1.22 -4.68 0.76
C VAL A 128 2.56 -5.20 0.26
N VAL A 129 2.72 -5.26 -1.06
CA VAL A 129 3.97 -5.69 -1.69
C VAL A 129 4.71 -4.50 -2.27
N MET A 130 5.98 -4.40 -1.92
CA MET A 130 6.87 -3.34 -2.33
C MET A 130 8.12 -3.93 -2.97
N PHE A 131 8.61 -3.26 -4.00
CA PHE A 131 9.89 -3.56 -4.63
C PHE A 131 10.88 -2.49 -4.23
N LYS A 132 12.01 -2.89 -3.65
CA LYS A 132 13.18 -2.02 -3.51
C LYS A 132 13.92 -2.01 -4.83
N CYS A 133 14.27 -0.82 -5.30
CA CYS A 133 14.68 -0.60 -6.67
C CYS A 133 15.95 0.24 -6.77
N ASP A 134 16.87 -0.16 -7.64
CA ASP A 134 18.05 0.61 -7.99
C ASP A 134 17.76 1.50 -9.21
N TRP A 135 17.23 2.69 -8.95
CA TRP A 135 16.77 3.64 -9.97
C TRP A 135 17.88 4.22 -10.85
N TRP A 136 17.63 4.33 -12.16
CA TRP A 136 18.49 5.00 -13.13
C TRP A 136 18.32 6.53 -13.08
N ASP A 137 19.38 7.28 -13.41
CA ASP A 137 19.39 8.75 -13.40
C ASP A 137 18.43 9.35 -14.44
N VAL A 138 17.22 9.72 -14.01
CA VAL A 138 16.21 10.38 -14.85
C VAL A 138 16.23 11.90 -14.75
N ASP A 139 16.92 12.46 -13.76
CA ASP A 139 17.03 13.91 -13.55
C ASP A 139 17.92 14.58 -14.60
N ASN A 140 18.95 13.87 -15.06
CA ASN A 140 19.91 14.40 -16.03
C ASN A 140 19.59 13.95 -17.45
N ILE A 141 18.60 14.59 -18.08
CA ILE A 141 18.22 14.34 -19.48
C ILE A 141 19.43 14.51 -20.42
N GLY A 142 19.64 13.52 -21.30
CA GLY A 142 20.77 13.42 -22.22
C GLY A 142 22.02 12.75 -21.64
N LYS A 143 22.14 12.67 -20.31
CA LYS A 143 23.29 12.02 -19.62
C LYS A 143 22.90 10.72 -18.94
N GLY A 144 21.79 10.73 -18.20
CA GLY A 144 21.25 9.59 -17.47
C GLY A 144 20.12 8.89 -18.23
N VAL A 145 19.22 9.66 -18.85
CA VAL A 145 18.15 9.16 -19.72
C VAL A 145 18.10 9.93 -21.03
N LYS A 146 17.86 9.25 -22.15
CA LYS A 146 17.67 9.89 -23.46
C LYS A 146 16.53 9.25 -24.23
N MET A 147 15.92 10.01 -25.12
CA MET A 147 14.97 9.51 -26.10
C MET A 147 15.52 9.81 -27.49
N ASP A 148 15.51 8.80 -28.37
CA ASP A 148 15.95 8.97 -29.74
C ASP A 148 14.84 9.56 -30.64
N ARG A 149 15.16 9.79 -31.92
CA ARG A 149 14.20 10.34 -32.90
C ARG A 149 13.02 9.41 -33.22
N TYR A 150 13.11 8.14 -32.84
CA TYR A 150 12.09 7.12 -33.07
C TYR A 150 11.23 6.87 -31.82
N GLY A 151 11.54 7.55 -30.71
CA GLY A 151 10.82 7.42 -29.45
C GLY A 151 11.35 6.31 -28.53
N PHE A 152 12.46 5.66 -28.86
CA PHE A 152 13.08 4.70 -27.95
C PHE A 152 13.76 5.43 -26.80
N VAL A 153 13.45 4.98 -25.59
CA VAL A 153 14.10 5.47 -24.37
C VAL A 153 15.33 4.63 -24.10
N SER A 154 16.43 5.26 -23.70
CA SER A 154 17.61 4.58 -23.19
C SER A 154 18.06 5.16 -21.86
N VAL A 155 18.53 4.29 -20.98
CA VAL A 155 19.08 4.63 -19.66
C VAL A 155 20.57 4.37 -19.61
N ASN A 156 21.31 5.18 -18.86
CA ASN A 156 22.75 5.06 -18.69
C ASN A 156 23.07 4.23 -17.44
N THR A 157 23.78 3.11 -17.62
CA THR A 157 24.07 2.16 -16.54
C THR A 157 25.12 2.67 -15.55
N THR A 158 25.87 3.71 -15.90
CA THR A 158 26.92 4.29 -15.05
C THR A 158 26.39 5.33 -14.07
N ARG A 159 25.08 5.61 -14.10
CA ARG A 159 24.45 6.69 -13.32
C ARG A 159 23.22 6.18 -12.61
N LYS A 160 23.09 6.54 -11.33
CA LYS A 160 21.93 6.20 -10.50
C LYS A 160 21.22 7.47 -10.08
N LEU A 161 19.90 7.38 -9.91
CA LEU A 161 19.12 8.46 -9.34
C LEU A 161 19.52 8.61 -7.86
N LEU A 162 19.79 9.84 -7.43
CA LEU A 162 20.01 10.13 -6.02
C LEU A 162 18.64 10.39 -5.38
N THR A 163 18.09 9.39 -4.71
CA THR A 163 16.79 9.46 -4.05
C THR A 163 16.83 8.74 -2.71
N ASP A 164 16.09 9.27 -1.74
CA ASP A 164 15.84 8.61 -0.45
C ASP A 164 14.61 7.68 -0.51
N GLU A 165 13.96 7.58 -1.69
CA GLU A 165 12.75 6.78 -1.93
C GLU A 165 13.05 5.60 -2.88
N PRO A 166 13.63 4.49 -2.38
CA PRO A 166 14.00 3.35 -3.21
C PRO A 166 12.84 2.38 -3.47
N PHE A 167 11.68 2.58 -2.85
CA PHE A 167 10.57 1.62 -2.90
C PHE A 167 9.52 2.02 -3.93
N ALA A 168 9.01 1.04 -4.66
CA ALA A 168 7.82 1.14 -5.50
C ALA A 168 6.77 0.12 -5.05
N LEU A 169 5.49 0.48 -5.13
CA LEU A 169 4.42 -0.49 -4.94
C LEU A 169 4.38 -1.45 -6.13
N ALA A 170 4.35 -2.75 -5.85
CA ALA A 170 4.32 -3.79 -6.88
C ALA A 170 3.14 -3.65 -7.84
N SER A 171 2.01 -3.12 -7.35
CA SER A 171 0.80 -2.87 -8.14
C SER A 171 0.90 -1.69 -9.11
N GLN A 172 1.84 -0.77 -8.88
CA GLN A 172 1.97 0.48 -9.64
C GLN A 172 3.08 0.42 -10.69
N VAL A 173 3.87 -0.66 -10.71
CA VAL A 173 4.96 -0.82 -11.67
C VAL A 173 4.53 -1.56 -12.92
N GLU A 174 5.14 -1.19 -14.04
CA GLU A 174 5.10 -1.94 -15.29
C GLU A 174 6.42 -2.69 -15.47
N GLN A 175 6.37 -3.88 -16.07
CA GLN A 175 7.59 -4.59 -16.44
C GLN A 175 8.27 -3.93 -17.64
N VAL A 176 9.59 -3.78 -17.57
CA VAL A 176 10.42 -3.39 -18.72
C VAL A 176 11.61 -4.31 -18.85
N PHE A 177 12.16 -4.38 -20.06
CA PHE A 177 13.38 -5.09 -20.36
C PHE A 177 14.44 -4.11 -20.85
N TYR A 178 15.68 -4.34 -20.44
CA TYR A 178 16.84 -3.56 -20.82
C TYR A 178 17.67 -4.33 -21.86
N VAL A 179 17.92 -3.71 -23.00
CA VAL A 179 18.71 -4.30 -24.10
C VAL A 179 19.95 -3.46 -24.33
N GLU A 180 21.12 -4.10 -24.39
CA GLU A 180 22.39 -3.43 -24.67
C GLU A 180 22.38 -2.73 -26.04
N ASP A 181 22.78 -1.46 -26.06
CA ASP A 181 23.11 -0.77 -27.31
C ASP A 181 24.53 -1.15 -27.72
N GLY A 182 24.65 -1.98 -28.76
CA GLY A 182 25.95 -2.42 -29.29
C GLY A 182 26.87 -1.28 -29.76
N SER A 183 26.32 -0.08 -30.00
CA SER A 183 27.10 1.11 -30.34
C SER A 183 27.53 1.91 -29.10
N ASN A 184 26.83 1.75 -27.97
CA ASN A 184 27.03 2.52 -26.75
C ASN A 184 26.90 1.61 -25.51
N PRO A 185 27.97 0.94 -25.07
CA PRO A 185 27.89 -0.11 -24.02
C PRO A 185 27.42 0.39 -22.65
N ASN A 186 27.48 1.70 -22.39
CA ASN A 186 26.96 2.30 -21.16
C ASN A 186 25.45 2.60 -21.22
N TRP A 187 24.78 2.30 -22.32
CA TRP A 187 23.38 2.61 -22.53
C TRP A 187 22.57 1.35 -22.78
N LEU A 188 21.43 1.25 -22.10
CA LEU A 188 20.44 0.19 -22.33
C LEU A 188 19.17 0.80 -22.92
N VAL A 189 18.70 0.25 -24.02
CA VAL A 189 17.39 0.56 -24.59
C VAL A 189 16.31 -0.09 -23.73
N VAL A 190 15.27 0.68 -23.40
CA VAL A 190 14.15 0.21 -22.58
C VAL A 190 13.03 -0.29 -23.49
N LEU A 191 12.61 -1.53 -23.29
CA LEU A 191 11.46 -2.15 -23.94
C LEU A 191 10.35 -2.36 -22.92
N LYS A 192 9.16 -1.79 -23.15
CA LYS A 192 8.00 -2.01 -22.27
C LYS A 192 7.47 -3.42 -22.45
N GLY A 193 7.24 -4.14 -21.35
CA GLY A 193 6.63 -5.45 -21.35
C GLY A 193 5.15 -5.38 -21.74
N GLN A 194 4.67 -6.44 -22.39
CA GLN A 194 3.24 -6.62 -22.66
C GLN A 194 2.69 -7.64 -21.67
N SER A 195 1.61 -7.28 -20.96
CA SER A 195 0.95 -8.20 -20.02
C SER A 195 0.35 -9.37 -20.80
N GLN A 196 0.53 -10.60 -20.33
CA GLN A 196 -0.05 -11.79 -20.96
C GLN A 196 -1.59 -11.76 -21.00
N SER A 197 -2.25 -10.92 -20.17
CA SER A 197 -3.70 -10.69 -20.26
C SER A 197 -4.17 -10.13 -21.61
N SER A 198 -3.26 -9.52 -22.38
CA SER A 198 -3.54 -9.03 -23.73
C SER A 198 -3.41 -10.10 -24.83
N PHE A 199 -2.72 -11.21 -24.54
CA PHE A 199 -2.54 -12.33 -25.49
C PHE A 199 -3.77 -13.25 -25.58
N ASP A 200 -4.56 -13.36 -24.50
CA ASP A 200 -5.81 -14.16 -24.49
C ASP A 200 -6.88 -13.63 -25.46
N SER A 201 -6.79 -12.35 -25.86
CA SER A 201 -7.69 -11.77 -26.87
C SER A 201 -7.22 -11.94 -28.32
N LEU A 202 -5.97 -12.36 -28.55
CA LEU A 202 -5.39 -12.47 -29.89
C LEU A 202 -5.21 -13.91 -30.38
N THR A 203 -5.43 -14.91 -29.53
CA THR A 203 -5.25 -16.34 -29.87
C THR A 203 -6.60 -17.07 -29.96
N LYS A 204 -7.42 -16.67 -30.93
CA LYS A 204 -8.54 -17.49 -31.45
C LYS A 204 -8.32 -17.85 -32.92
N ASP A 205 -7.09 -18.16 -33.30
CA ASP A 205 -6.80 -18.79 -34.59
C ASP A 205 -6.51 -20.29 -34.37
N PRO A 206 -7.30 -21.24 -34.93
CA PRO A 206 -7.19 -22.66 -34.60
C PRO A 206 -5.92 -23.37 -35.12
N ASN A 207 -4.98 -22.67 -35.75
CA ASN A 207 -3.90 -23.28 -36.54
C ASN A 207 -2.47 -22.94 -36.11
N ASP A 208 -2.25 -22.21 -35.01
CA ASP A 208 -0.88 -21.96 -34.55
C ASP A 208 -0.35 -23.11 -33.70
N VAL A 209 0.64 -23.81 -34.27
CA VAL A 209 1.43 -24.85 -33.62
C VAL A 209 2.20 -24.22 -32.46
N GLN A 210 1.83 -24.58 -31.22
CA GLN A 210 2.58 -24.25 -30.02
C GLN A 210 4.02 -24.76 -30.14
N SER A 211 4.97 -23.84 -30.38
CA SER A 211 6.36 -24.07 -30.02
C SER A 211 6.44 -24.05 -28.50
N GLY A 212 6.54 -25.24 -27.92
CA GLY A 212 6.58 -25.47 -26.48
C GLY A 212 7.81 -24.85 -25.85
N ASP A 213 7.67 -23.63 -25.34
CA ASP A 213 8.39 -23.22 -24.15
C ASP A 213 7.60 -23.75 -22.97
N GLN A 214 8.24 -24.53 -22.10
CA GLN A 214 7.63 -25.00 -20.86
C GLN A 214 7.08 -23.79 -20.11
N GLU A 215 5.75 -23.67 -20.06
CA GLU A 215 5.07 -22.78 -19.14
C GLU A 215 5.42 -23.24 -17.74
N GLU A 216 6.44 -22.62 -17.12
CA GLU A 216 6.59 -22.69 -15.68
C GLU A 216 5.29 -22.14 -15.11
N ALA A 217 4.46 -23.07 -14.59
CA ALA A 217 3.19 -22.80 -13.94
C ALA A 217 3.33 -21.56 -13.06
N PHE A 218 2.28 -20.74 -12.98
CA PHE A 218 2.23 -19.49 -12.21
C PHE A 218 2.29 -19.70 -10.68
N GLN A 219 3.20 -20.55 -10.22
CA GLN A 219 3.53 -20.69 -8.81
C GLN A 219 4.38 -19.48 -8.41
N GLN A 220 3.92 -18.80 -7.38
CA GLN A 220 4.68 -17.77 -6.70
C GLN A 220 5.83 -18.43 -5.95
N ASP A 221 7.03 -17.83 -6.00
CA ASP A 221 8.17 -18.34 -5.26
C ASP A 221 7.86 -18.35 -3.75
N THR A 222 8.38 -19.35 -3.03
CA THR A 222 8.26 -19.39 -1.58
C THR A 222 9.12 -18.30 -0.95
N PRO A 223 8.63 -17.59 0.08
CA PRO A 223 9.41 -16.55 0.75
C PRO A 223 10.63 -17.14 1.48
N ASP A 224 11.65 -16.30 1.67
CA ASP A 224 12.83 -16.65 2.46
C ASP A 224 12.45 -17.00 3.91
N PRO A 225 13.21 -17.88 4.60
CA PRO A 225 12.95 -18.23 6.00
C PRO A 225 12.96 -16.98 6.90
N ILE A 226 11.86 -16.77 7.63
CA ILE A 226 11.71 -15.65 8.56
C ILE A 226 12.66 -15.85 9.75
N TYR A 227 13.61 -14.94 9.96
CA TYR A 227 14.32 -14.82 11.24
C TYR A 227 13.40 -14.08 12.23
N PRO A 228 13.04 -14.67 13.38
CA PRO A 228 12.17 -14.03 14.35
C PRO A 228 12.75 -12.69 14.80
N ASN A 229 11.91 -11.65 14.82
CA ASN A 229 12.27 -10.38 15.45
C ASN A 229 12.56 -10.63 16.94
N PRO A 230 13.74 -10.27 17.47
CA PRO A 230 14.08 -10.46 18.89
C PRO A 230 13.19 -9.68 19.88
N TYR A 231 12.36 -8.76 19.38
CA TYR A 231 11.45 -7.95 20.18
C TYR A 231 9.99 -8.22 19.76
N PRO A 232 9.30 -9.17 20.41
CA PRO A 232 7.86 -9.30 20.27
C PRO A 232 7.19 -8.04 20.84
N VAL A 233 6.42 -7.34 20.01
CA VAL A 233 5.45 -6.36 20.50
C VAL A 233 4.34 -7.16 21.17
N GLN A 234 4.05 -6.84 22.43
CA GLN A 234 3.06 -7.55 23.24
C GLN A 234 1.67 -7.38 22.60
N ASP A 235 1.00 -8.50 22.33
CA ASP A 235 -0.36 -8.58 21.75
C ASP A 235 -1.45 -7.88 22.60
N ASP A 236 -1.12 -7.45 23.81
CA ASP A 236 -2.07 -6.88 24.77
C ASP A 236 -2.66 -5.52 24.34
N GLU A 237 -2.04 -4.80 23.39
CA GLU A 237 -2.57 -3.54 22.86
C GLU A 237 -3.47 -3.73 21.61
N LEU A 238 -3.56 -4.96 21.10
CA LEU A 238 -4.24 -5.29 19.82
C LEU A 238 -5.78 -5.42 19.95
N ILE A 239 -6.29 -5.71 21.16
CA ILE A 239 -7.68 -6.14 21.41
C ILE A 239 -8.64 -4.96 21.69
N GLY A 240 -8.14 -3.79 22.07
CA GLY A 240 -8.96 -2.70 22.64
C GLY A 240 -9.94 -1.97 21.70
N TRP A 241 -10.21 -2.49 20.51
CA TRP A 241 -11.11 -1.85 19.53
C TRP A 241 -12.18 -2.81 18.95
N GLU A 242 -12.10 -4.12 19.23
CA GLU A 242 -13.10 -5.08 18.75
C GLU A 242 -14.23 -5.32 19.76
N GLU A 243 -14.07 -4.95 21.03
CA GLU A 243 -15.08 -5.20 22.06
C GLU A 243 -16.23 -4.16 22.09
N ASP A 244 -16.02 -2.93 21.62
CA ASP A 244 -17.05 -1.87 21.70
C ASP A 244 -18.09 -1.88 20.55
N SER A 245 -18.04 -2.86 19.65
CA SER A 245 -18.94 -2.92 18.48
C SER A 245 -20.07 -3.96 18.58
N ASN A 246 -20.12 -4.75 19.67
CA ASN A 246 -21.09 -5.84 19.83
C ASN A 246 -22.03 -5.62 21.02
N GLU A 247 -22.76 -4.50 21.04
CA GLU A 247 -24.04 -4.43 21.76
C GLU A 247 -25.10 -3.90 20.80
N ASP A 248 -25.74 -4.82 20.07
CA ASP A 248 -27.00 -4.52 19.41
C ASP A 248 -28.03 -5.59 19.80
N GLY A 249 -29.23 -5.11 20.16
CA GLY A 249 -30.44 -5.92 20.27
C GLY A 249 -30.92 -6.28 21.66
N ASN A 250 -31.34 -5.30 22.47
CA ASN A 250 -32.56 -5.52 23.27
C ASN A 250 -33.48 -4.31 23.15
N GLU A 251 -34.57 -4.49 22.39
CA GLU A 251 -35.67 -3.56 22.23
C GLU A 251 -36.20 -3.13 23.61
N MET A 252 -36.23 -1.82 23.86
CA MET A 252 -37.00 -1.25 24.95
C MET A 252 -38.49 -1.33 24.59
N HIS A 253 -39.14 -2.42 24.99
CA HIS A 253 -40.59 -2.47 25.07
C HIS A 253 -41.04 -1.64 26.28
N VAL A 254 -41.68 -0.51 26.00
CA VAL A 254 -42.40 0.29 26.99
C VAL A 254 -43.80 -0.29 27.09
N ASP A 255 -44.05 -1.11 28.11
CA ASP A 255 -45.41 -1.40 28.55
C ASP A 255 -45.64 -0.71 29.89
N SER A 256 -46.63 0.18 29.84
CA SER A 256 -47.18 0.88 30.99
C SER A 256 -48.14 -0.08 31.68
N ASP A 257 -47.88 -0.44 32.93
CA ASP A 257 -48.91 -0.99 33.80
C ASP A 257 -48.86 -0.28 35.16
N ASP A 258 -49.94 0.47 35.34
CA ASP A 258 -50.61 0.87 36.57
C ASP A 258 -50.68 -0.28 37.57
N ASP A 259 -50.22 -0.09 38.80
CA ASP A 259 -51.05 -0.51 39.93
C ASP A 259 -50.64 0.10 41.28
N SER A 260 -51.69 0.60 41.92
CA SER A 260 -51.83 1.15 43.26
C SER A 260 -51.16 0.38 44.41
N HIS A 261 -50.76 1.10 45.47
CA HIS A 261 -51.08 0.71 46.86
C HIS A 261 -50.90 1.87 47.85
N ASP A 262 -52.00 2.19 48.52
CA ASP A 262 -52.13 3.01 49.73
C ASP A 262 -51.25 2.52 50.89
N SER A 263 -50.77 3.44 51.74
CA SER A 263 -51.24 3.58 53.14
C SER A 263 -50.43 4.61 53.95
N GLU A 264 -51.16 5.68 54.33
CA GLU A 264 -51.32 6.25 55.67
C GLU A 264 -50.14 6.68 56.59
N ILE A 265 -50.26 7.97 57.00
CA ILE A 265 -50.18 8.52 58.38
C ILE A 265 -48.75 8.69 58.96
N SER A 266 -48.33 9.80 59.58
CA SER A 266 -48.98 10.81 60.46
C SER A 266 -48.40 12.21 60.24
N ALA A 267 -49.20 13.27 60.07
CA ALA A 267 -49.80 14.13 61.11
C ALA A 267 -48.79 14.74 62.11
N TYR A 268 -48.56 16.06 62.01
CA TYR A 268 -48.50 17.13 63.03
C TYR A 268 -48.16 18.43 62.25
N GLY A 269 -49.08 19.38 62.05
CA GLY A 269 -49.29 20.57 62.91
C GLY A 269 -48.28 21.68 62.54
N ASP A 270 -48.58 22.95 62.35
CA ASP A 270 -49.70 23.82 62.70
C ASP A 270 -49.45 25.15 61.97
N ASP A 271 -50.53 25.89 61.68
CA ASP A 271 -50.56 27.18 61.00
C ASP A 271 -49.84 28.27 61.80
N SER A 272 -49.23 29.23 61.11
CA SER A 272 -49.06 30.61 61.60
C SER A 272 -48.66 31.55 60.47
N ASP A 273 -49.64 32.35 60.05
CA ASP A 273 -49.49 33.58 59.27
C ASP A 273 -48.42 34.52 59.85
N GLN A 274 -47.72 35.26 58.99
CA GLN A 274 -47.62 36.71 59.15
C GLN A 274 -47.13 37.43 57.90
N ASP A 275 -47.87 38.51 57.64
CA ASP A 275 -47.75 39.51 56.59
C ASP A 275 -46.44 40.33 56.61
N GLU A 276 -46.26 41.04 55.49
CA GLU A 276 -45.36 42.17 55.16
C GLU A 276 -43.96 41.88 54.61
#